data_AF-A0A396LGK4-F1
#
_entry.id   AF-A0A396LGK4-F1
#
_cell.length_a   1.000
_cell.length_b   1.000
_cell.length_c   1.000
_cell.angle_alpha   90.00
_cell.angle_beta   90.00
_cell.angle_gamma   90.00
#
_symmetry.space_group_name_H-M   'P 1'
#
loop_
_entity.id
_entity.type
_entity.pdbx_description
1 polymer ?
#
loop_
_entity_poly.entity_id
_entity_poly.type
_entity_poly.pdbx_seq_one_letter_code
_entity_poly.pdbx_strand_id
1 'polypeptide(L)'
;MTKEKMFEDESFAQRFGKELYLEEIFLEYDGIPLLSACIDENGNRYFCHCAEMRDFETWVIYPVTIGQLLQMTNNGKSPQEVLGVQGQKVWIYRIYWDGRESSMEATLAERLLECDALPKGAPLCLYPEQVAAYAKELQNFAEKSFFEKIVASFREAYHIDIVGYVSSQVEYPRKSICEIIFDKEITKGKDWDCRNEYDCENGQFQLSYEGIRV
;
A
#
# COMPACT_ATOMS: atom_id res chain seq x y z
N MET A 1 -8.04 12.45 -15.33
CA MET A 1 -8.45 13.09 -14.07
C MET A 1 -7.23 13.78 -13.51
N THR A 2 -7.32 15.08 -13.30
CA THR A 2 -6.33 15.84 -12.52
C THR A 2 -6.39 15.31 -11.09
N LYS A 3 -5.28 14.80 -10.56
CA LYS A 3 -5.25 14.33 -9.17
C LYS A 3 -5.16 15.55 -8.26
N GLU A 4 -6.00 15.61 -7.24
CA GLU A 4 -6.00 16.69 -6.25
C GLU A 4 -4.78 16.58 -5.35
N LYS A 5 -4.09 17.69 -5.07
CA LYS A 5 -2.92 17.70 -4.18
C LYS A 5 -3.40 17.66 -2.74
N MET A 6 -2.76 16.82 -1.93
CA MET A 6 -3.02 16.75 -0.49
C MET A 6 -2.60 18.04 0.23
N PHE A 7 -1.45 18.60 -0.16
CA PHE A 7 -0.90 19.83 0.39
C PHE A 7 -0.63 20.80 -0.76
N GLU A 8 -1.31 21.95 -0.77
CA GLU A 8 -1.13 22.96 -1.81
C GLU A 8 0.15 23.81 -1.61
N ASP A 9 0.68 23.83 -0.39
CA ASP A 9 1.89 24.60 -0.04
C ASP A 9 3.15 24.04 -0.73
N GLU A 10 3.86 24.89 -1.48
CA GLU A 10 5.14 24.57 -2.10
C GLU A 10 6.19 24.11 -1.08
N SER A 11 6.07 24.54 0.18
CA SER A 11 6.98 24.14 1.27
C SER A 11 6.91 22.64 1.56
N PHE A 12 5.76 21.99 1.34
CA PHE A 12 5.62 20.56 1.57
C PHE A 12 6.54 19.77 0.65
N ALA A 13 6.43 19.98 -0.66
CA ALA A 13 7.21 19.24 -1.66
C ALA A 13 8.71 19.47 -1.49
N GLN A 14 9.13 20.69 -1.14
CA GLN A 14 10.53 21.01 -0.87
C GLN A 14 11.08 20.25 0.35
N ARG A 15 10.25 20.04 1.39
CA ARG A 15 10.66 19.37 2.63
C ARG A 15 10.56 17.85 2.56
N PHE A 16 9.50 17.35 1.94
CA PHE A 16 9.25 15.91 1.79
C PHE A 16 10.03 15.30 0.64
N GLY A 17 10.37 16.12 -0.37
CA GLY A 17 11.04 15.71 -1.60
C GLY A 17 10.11 15.14 -2.66
N LYS A 18 8.79 15.16 -2.44
CA LYS A 18 7.76 14.61 -3.32
C LYS A 18 6.45 15.36 -3.18
N GLU A 19 5.59 15.26 -4.19
CA GLU A 19 4.21 15.71 -4.06
C GLU A 19 3.32 14.54 -3.64
N LEU A 20 2.28 14.84 -2.85
CA LEU A 20 1.26 13.85 -2.50
C LEU A 20 -0.07 14.26 -3.10
N TYR A 21 -0.73 13.28 -3.70
CA TYR A 21 -2.04 13.44 -4.32
C TYR A 21 -3.05 12.56 -3.60
N LEU A 22 -4.25 13.09 -3.36
CA LEU A 22 -5.35 12.36 -2.75
C LEU A 22 -5.76 11.18 -3.64
N GLU A 23 -5.81 9.99 -3.03
CA GLU A 23 -6.34 8.76 -3.63
C GLU A 23 -7.73 8.45 -3.07
N GLU A 24 -7.90 8.54 -1.75
CA GLU A 24 -9.18 8.31 -1.05
C GLU A 24 -9.24 9.09 0.27
N ILE A 25 -10.42 9.59 0.65
CA ILE A 25 -10.65 10.29 1.92
C ILE A 25 -11.54 9.41 2.81
N PHE A 26 -11.00 8.99 3.95
CA PHE A 26 -11.70 8.13 4.91
C PHE A 26 -12.47 8.93 5.96
N LEU A 27 -11.95 10.11 6.30
CA LEU A 27 -12.57 11.04 7.23
C LEU A 27 -12.26 12.46 6.78
N GLU A 28 -13.31 13.25 6.62
CA GLU A 28 -13.24 14.67 6.29
C GLU A 28 -13.93 15.49 7.38
N TYR A 29 -13.35 16.64 7.71
CA TYR A 29 -13.98 17.64 8.56
C TYR A 29 -13.67 19.03 8.03
N ASP A 30 -14.71 19.82 7.77
CA ASP A 30 -14.60 21.19 7.23
C ASP A 30 -13.73 21.29 5.96
N GLY A 31 -13.87 20.30 5.07
CA GLY A 31 -13.07 20.20 3.84
C GLY A 31 -11.63 19.74 4.04
N ILE A 32 -11.21 19.42 5.27
CA ILE A 32 -9.87 18.91 5.57
C ILE A 32 -9.92 17.38 5.63
N PRO A 33 -9.12 16.66 4.81
CA PRO A 33 -9.10 15.20 4.76
C PRO A 33 -8.28 14.62 5.93
N LEU A 34 -8.86 14.62 7.14
CA LEU A 34 -8.23 14.20 8.39
C LEU A 34 -7.62 12.80 8.35
N LEU A 35 -8.23 11.88 7.60
CA LEU A 35 -7.68 10.56 7.32
C LEU A 35 -7.80 10.30 5.82
N SER A 36 -6.67 10.07 5.17
CA SER A 36 -6.64 9.86 3.72
C SER A 36 -5.54 8.90 3.28
N ALA A 37 -5.79 8.23 2.15
CA ALA A 37 -4.76 7.57 1.38
C ALA A 37 -4.29 8.53 0.29
N CYS A 38 -2.98 8.65 0.16
CA CYS A 38 -2.31 9.51 -0.82
C CYS A 38 -1.33 8.69 -1.65
N ILE A 39 -1.04 9.18 -2.85
CA ILE A 39 -0.06 8.58 -3.76
C ILE A 39 0.91 9.65 -4.25
N ASP A 40 2.19 9.31 -4.35
CA ASP A 40 3.21 10.17 -4.97
C ASP A 40 3.27 9.98 -6.49
N GLU A 41 4.09 10.79 -7.14
CA GLU A 41 4.34 10.72 -8.59
C GLU A 41 4.98 9.40 -9.06
N ASN A 42 5.59 8.65 -8.15
CA ASN A 42 6.25 7.37 -8.41
C ASN A 42 5.34 6.16 -8.12
N GLY A 43 4.10 6.40 -7.66
CA GLY A 43 3.13 5.36 -7.31
C GLY A 43 3.30 4.78 -5.91
N ASN A 44 4.17 5.35 -5.07
CA ASN A 44 4.26 4.96 -3.65
C ASN A 44 3.07 5.56 -2.90
N ARG A 45 2.49 4.78 -2.00
CA ARG A 45 1.32 5.18 -1.22
C ARG A 45 1.68 5.58 0.19
N TYR A 46 0.89 6.50 0.71
CA TYR A 46 1.01 7.08 2.02
C TYR A 46 -0.35 7.13 2.69
N PHE A 47 -0.41 6.82 3.97
CA PHE A 47 -1.57 7.05 4.81
C PHE A 47 -1.32 8.33 5.61
N CYS A 48 -2.18 9.33 5.44
CA CYS A 48 -2.04 10.63 6.09
C CYS A 48 -3.08 10.77 7.20
N HIS A 49 -2.62 11.19 8.38
CA HIS A 49 -3.43 11.41 9.56
C HIS A 49 -3.21 12.82 10.09
N CYS A 50 -4.28 13.62 10.16
CA CYS A 50 -4.28 14.89 10.87
C CYS A 50 -4.57 14.65 12.35
N ALA A 51 -3.58 14.91 13.20
CA ALA A 51 -3.65 14.71 14.65
C ALA A 51 -4.10 15.97 15.42
N GLU A 52 -3.82 17.16 14.88
CA GLU A 52 -4.25 18.46 15.42
C GLU A 52 -4.58 19.38 14.24
N MET A 53 -5.62 20.20 14.39
CA MET A 53 -6.10 21.10 13.33
C MET A 53 -6.79 22.37 13.89
N ARG A 54 -6.67 22.67 15.18
CA ARG A 54 -7.38 23.81 15.80
C ARG A 54 -6.57 25.09 15.79
N ASP A 55 -5.33 25.02 16.28
CA ASP A 55 -4.42 26.17 16.38
C ASP A 55 -3.34 26.16 15.29
N PHE A 56 -3.02 24.96 14.81
CA PHE A 56 -2.06 24.63 13.76
C PHE A 56 -2.38 23.22 13.29
N GLU A 57 -1.82 22.79 12.16
CA GLU A 57 -2.03 21.44 11.68
C GLU A 57 -0.82 20.56 12.03
N THR A 58 -1.08 19.37 12.55
CA THR A 58 -0.07 18.31 12.68
C THR A 58 -0.50 17.11 11.87
N TRP A 59 0.27 16.82 10.83
CA TRP A 59 0.06 15.69 9.94
C TRP A 59 1.12 14.62 10.19
N VAL A 60 0.68 13.39 10.41
CA VAL A 60 1.56 12.22 10.43
C VAL A 60 1.35 11.42 9.16
N ILE A 61 2.44 11.21 8.43
CA ILE A 61 2.46 10.58 7.12
C ILE A 61 3.17 9.23 7.26
N TYR A 62 2.41 8.16 7.03
CA TYR A 62 2.88 6.78 7.12
C TYR A 62 3.10 6.24 5.72
N PRO A 63 4.27 5.66 5.40
CA PRO A 63 4.42 4.88 4.19
C PRO A 63 3.53 3.63 4.31
N VAL A 64 2.75 3.32 3.28
CA VAL A 64 1.78 2.23 3.33
C VAL A 64 1.77 1.41 2.05
N THR A 65 1.58 0.10 2.19
CA THR A 65 1.42 -0.81 1.06
C THR A 65 -0.05 -1.01 0.70
N ILE A 66 -0.32 -1.46 -0.53
CA ILE A 66 -1.68 -1.87 -0.96
C ILE A 66 -2.24 -2.94 -0.01
N GLY A 67 -1.41 -3.91 0.41
CA GLY A 67 -1.82 -4.96 1.34
C GLY A 67 -2.26 -4.41 2.71
N GLN A 68 -1.55 -3.42 3.24
CA GLN A 68 -1.92 -2.75 4.49
C GLN A 68 -3.22 -1.94 4.34
N LEU A 69 -3.37 -1.19 3.23
CA LEU A 69 -4.62 -0.48 2.94
C LEU A 69 -5.81 -1.45 2.83
N LEU A 70 -5.63 -2.59 2.16
CA LEU A 70 -6.64 -3.65 2.09
C LEU A 70 -6.98 -4.23 3.48
N GLN A 71 -5.99 -4.40 4.37
CA GLN A 71 -6.26 -4.85 5.74
C GLN A 71 -7.14 -3.86 6.50
N MET A 72 -6.87 -2.57 6.39
CA MET A 72 -7.64 -1.52 7.07
C MET A 72 -9.03 -1.32 6.45
N THR A 73 -9.18 -1.48 5.14
CA THR A 73 -10.45 -1.25 4.41
C THR A 73 -11.39 -2.46 4.39
N ASN A 74 -10.86 -3.69 4.27
CA ASN A 74 -11.67 -4.90 4.11
C ASN A 74 -11.77 -5.80 5.35
N ASN A 75 -10.84 -5.70 6.32
CA ASN A 75 -10.62 -6.75 7.31
C ASN A 75 -10.52 -6.29 8.78
N GLY A 76 -11.24 -5.23 9.16
CA GLY A 76 -11.58 -4.92 10.55
C GLY A 76 -10.44 -4.58 11.51
N LYS A 77 -9.19 -4.52 11.03
CA LYS A 77 -8.06 -4.02 11.81
C LYS A 77 -8.06 -2.51 11.82
N SER A 78 -7.80 -1.94 12.98
CA SER A 78 -7.61 -0.50 13.14
C SER A 78 -6.33 -0.04 12.43
N PRO A 79 -6.26 1.23 11.98
CA PRO A 79 -5.04 1.78 11.40
C PRO A 79 -3.81 1.61 12.31
N GLN A 80 -3.98 1.71 13.62
CA GLN A 80 -2.91 1.55 14.60
C GLN A 80 -2.42 0.09 14.75
N GLU A 81 -3.22 -0.92 14.39
CA GLU A 81 -2.77 -2.32 14.38
C GLU A 81 -1.97 -2.68 13.12
N VAL A 82 -2.20 -1.94 12.03
CA VAL A 82 -1.58 -2.19 10.72
C VAL A 82 -0.36 -1.29 10.49
N LEU A 83 -0.45 -0.06 10.96
CA LEU A 83 0.56 0.99 10.92
C LEU A 83 1.01 1.30 12.34
N GLY A 84 2.05 2.10 12.50
CA GLY A 84 2.57 2.40 13.83
C GLY A 84 3.35 1.26 14.47
N VAL A 85 3.76 0.27 13.67
CA VAL A 85 4.55 -0.88 14.12
C VAL A 85 5.99 -0.47 14.43
N GLN A 86 6.65 -1.26 15.28
CA GLN A 86 8.02 -0.99 15.72
C GLN A 86 8.97 -0.87 14.52
N GLY A 87 9.80 0.16 14.51
CA GLY A 87 10.77 0.46 13.45
C GLY A 87 10.19 1.15 12.22
N GLN A 88 8.86 1.36 12.13
CA GLN A 88 8.27 2.04 10.98
C GLN A 88 8.67 3.51 10.98
N LYS A 89 9.37 3.94 9.93
CA LYS A 89 9.68 5.35 9.69
C LYS A 89 8.40 6.09 9.29
N VAL A 90 8.18 7.25 9.88
CA VAL A 90 7.05 8.16 9.61
C VAL A 90 7.56 9.59 9.49
N TRP A 91 6.74 10.46 8.91
CA TRP A 91 7.03 11.89 8.83
C TRP A 91 5.97 12.69 9.56
N ILE A 92 6.39 13.69 10.31
CA ILE A 92 5.50 14.65 10.96
C ILE A 92 5.67 15.97 10.22
N TYR A 93 4.58 16.48 9.66
CA TYR A 93 4.50 17.78 9.00
C TYR A 93 3.62 18.71 9.82
N ARG A 94 4.16 19.87 10.19
CA ARG A 94 3.43 20.88 10.97
C ARG A 94 3.23 22.13 10.13
N ILE A 95 2.00 22.59 10.03
CA ILE A 95 1.62 23.81 9.30
C ILE A 95 1.14 24.82 10.33
N TYR A 96 1.77 25.99 10.37
CA TYR A 96 1.42 27.05 11.31
C TYR A 96 0.70 28.18 10.60
N TRP A 97 -0.49 28.53 11.06
CA TRP A 97 -1.32 29.58 10.46
C TRP A 97 -0.97 30.99 10.96
N ASP A 98 -0.08 31.10 11.95
CA ASP A 98 0.36 32.36 12.54
C ASP A 98 1.58 32.99 11.85
N GLY A 99 1.94 32.48 10.66
CA GLY A 99 3.06 32.96 9.86
C GLY A 99 4.42 32.37 10.25
N ARG A 100 4.48 31.45 11.24
CA ARG A 100 5.66 30.61 11.45
C ARG A 100 5.87 29.69 10.24
N GLU A 101 7.13 29.40 9.93
CA GLU A 101 7.43 28.43 8.87
C GLU A 101 6.94 27.03 9.25
N SER A 102 6.23 26.39 8.31
CA SER A 102 5.90 24.97 8.39
C SER A 102 7.16 24.13 8.56
N SER A 103 7.08 23.02 9.31
CA SER A 103 8.23 22.16 9.59
C SER A 103 7.95 20.72 9.23
N MET A 104 9.00 19.96 8.91
CA MET A 104 8.91 18.54 8.66
C MET A 104 10.05 17.81 9.35
N GLU A 105 9.72 16.71 10.02
CA GLU A 105 10.69 15.82 10.63
C GLU A 105 10.35 14.36 10.34
N ALA A 106 11.38 13.51 10.31
CA ALA A 106 11.19 12.07 10.20
C ALA A 106 11.54 11.41 11.54
N THR A 107 10.69 10.50 11.99
CA THR A 107 10.88 9.76 13.23
C THR A 107 10.45 8.30 13.06
N LEU A 108 10.51 7.53 14.15
CA LEU A 108 9.93 6.19 14.22
C LEU A 108 8.54 6.27 14.84
N ALA A 109 7.61 5.44 14.37
CA ALA A 109 6.23 5.51 14.81
C ALA A 109 6.06 5.24 16.32
N GLU A 110 6.90 4.37 16.90
CA GLU A 110 6.94 4.11 18.35
C GLU A 110 7.38 5.31 19.20
N ARG A 111 7.94 6.35 18.57
CA ARG A 111 8.38 7.59 19.23
C ARG A 111 7.37 8.73 19.06
N LEU A 112 6.27 8.50 18.37
CA LEU A 112 5.19 9.48 18.27
C LEU A 112 4.63 9.75 19.67
N LEU A 113 4.29 11.02 19.91
CA LEU A 113 3.52 11.40 21.07
C LEU A 113 2.14 10.72 20.99
N GLU A 114 1.53 10.43 22.14
CA GLU A 114 0.21 9.80 22.18
C GLU A 114 -0.85 10.62 21.42
N CYS A 115 -0.72 11.95 21.41
CA CYS A 115 -1.61 12.85 20.68
C CYS A 115 -1.39 12.83 19.15
N ASP A 116 -0.20 12.45 18.68
CA ASP A 116 0.15 12.41 17.25
C ASP A 116 -0.05 11.02 16.65
N ALA A 117 -0.14 9.99 17.49
CA ALA A 117 -0.26 8.61 17.07
C ALA A 117 -1.70 8.25 16.65
N LEU A 118 -1.82 7.27 15.75
CA LEU A 118 -3.12 6.74 15.36
C LEU A 118 -3.90 6.21 16.57
N PRO A 119 -5.23 6.46 16.63
CA PRO A 119 -6.05 6.05 17.77
C PRO A 119 -6.10 4.52 17.89
N LYS A 120 -5.95 4.03 19.12
CA LYS A 120 -5.97 2.60 19.44
C LYS A 120 -7.37 2.01 19.23
N GLY A 121 -7.45 0.93 18.45
CA GLY A 121 -8.66 0.12 18.30
C GLY A 121 -9.81 0.76 17.53
N ALA A 122 -9.65 1.99 17.02
CA ALA A 122 -10.66 2.64 16.20
C ALA A 122 -10.61 2.08 14.77
N PRO A 123 -11.74 1.65 14.18
CA PRO A 123 -11.75 1.21 12.78
C PRO A 123 -11.44 2.39 11.85
N LEU A 124 -10.91 2.10 10.65
CA LEU A 124 -10.62 3.13 9.65
C LEU A 124 -11.88 3.91 9.24
N CYS A 125 -12.98 3.19 9.05
CA CYS A 125 -14.29 3.76 8.73
C CYS A 125 -15.36 3.00 9.51
N LEU A 126 -16.35 3.71 10.05
CA LEU A 126 -17.49 3.11 10.75
C LEU A 126 -18.42 2.35 9.82
N TYR A 127 -18.43 2.73 8.53
CA TYR A 127 -19.34 2.24 7.50
C TYR A 127 -18.51 1.68 6.33
N PRO A 128 -18.07 0.41 6.38
CA PRO A 128 -17.19 -0.19 5.37
C PRO A 128 -17.69 -0.05 3.92
N GLU A 129 -19.00 0.05 3.72
CA GLU A 129 -19.62 0.30 2.43
C GLU A 129 -19.16 1.62 1.78
N GLN A 130 -18.77 2.63 2.56
CA GLN A 130 -18.27 3.91 2.07
C GLN A 130 -16.91 3.76 1.39
N VAL A 131 -16.11 2.78 1.82
CA VAL A 131 -14.76 2.53 1.29
C VAL A 131 -14.68 1.30 0.39
N ALA A 132 -15.80 0.62 0.14
CA ALA A 132 -15.84 -0.64 -0.62
C ALA A 132 -15.40 -0.47 -2.08
N ALA A 133 -15.72 0.66 -2.70
CA ALA A 133 -15.27 0.98 -4.06
C ALA A 133 -13.74 1.07 -4.12
N TYR A 134 -13.15 1.85 -3.21
CA TYR A 134 -11.70 1.98 -3.09
C TYR A 134 -11.02 0.65 -2.78
N ALA A 135 -11.58 -0.14 -1.86
CA ALA A 135 -11.03 -1.45 -1.52
C ALA A 135 -11.02 -2.41 -2.73
N LYS A 136 -12.05 -2.34 -3.58
CA LYS A 136 -12.11 -3.09 -4.84
C LYS A 136 -11.06 -2.59 -5.85
N GLU A 137 -10.82 -1.30 -5.93
CA GLU A 137 -9.75 -0.75 -6.77
C GLU A 137 -8.37 -1.21 -6.31
N LEU A 138 -8.09 -1.15 -5.00
CA LEU A 138 -6.88 -1.68 -4.40
C LEU A 138 -6.68 -3.17 -4.71
N GLN A 139 -7.75 -3.97 -4.63
CA GLN A 139 -7.72 -5.38 -4.97
C GLN A 139 -7.33 -5.59 -6.45
N ASN A 140 -7.92 -4.83 -7.37
CA ASN A 140 -7.56 -4.88 -8.80
C ASN A 140 -6.09 -4.49 -9.04
N PHE A 141 -5.58 -3.47 -8.32
CA PHE A 141 -4.17 -3.08 -8.41
C PHE A 141 -3.24 -4.18 -7.89
N ALA A 142 -3.60 -4.83 -6.78
CA ALA A 142 -2.84 -5.93 -6.21
C ALA A 142 -2.76 -7.11 -7.19
N GLU A 143 -3.89 -7.51 -7.77
CA GLU A 143 -3.97 -8.59 -8.75
C GLU A 143 -3.17 -8.30 -10.01
N LYS A 144 -3.28 -7.07 -10.54
CA LYS A 144 -2.51 -6.64 -11.71
C LYS A 144 -1.01 -6.65 -11.43
N SER A 145 -0.58 -6.09 -10.30
CA SER A 145 0.84 -6.05 -9.92
C SER A 145 1.40 -7.46 -9.71
N PHE A 146 0.62 -8.36 -9.10
CA PHE A 146 0.99 -9.76 -8.94
C PHE A 146 1.18 -10.46 -10.29
N PHE A 147 0.24 -10.25 -11.22
CA PHE A 147 0.33 -10.80 -12.57
C PHE A 147 1.59 -10.31 -13.31
N GLU A 148 1.87 -9.01 -13.27
CA GLU A 148 3.06 -8.41 -13.90
C GLU A 148 4.36 -8.98 -13.32
N LYS A 149 4.41 -9.21 -12.01
CA LYS A 149 5.56 -9.86 -11.34
C LYS A 149 5.76 -11.29 -11.82
N ILE A 150 4.69 -12.09 -11.90
CA ILE A 150 4.77 -13.45 -12.44
C ILE A 150 5.34 -13.42 -13.86
N VAL A 151 4.79 -12.58 -14.74
CA VAL A 151 5.25 -12.46 -16.13
C VAL A 151 6.72 -12.08 -16.20
N ALA A 152 7.17 -11.13 -15.36
CA ALA A 152 8.56 -10.72 -15.30
C ALA A 152 9.48 -11.86 -14.83
N SER A 153 9.11 -12.58 -13.76
CA SER A 153 9.88 -13.71 -13.25
C SER A 153 10.02 -14.83 -14.28
N PHE A 154 8.96 -15.16 -15.02
CA PHE A 154 9.04 -16.17 -16.09
C PHE A 154 9.95 -15.75 -17.23
N ARG A 155 9.90 -14.47 -17.61
CA ARG A 155 10.78 -13.91 -18.64
C ARG A 155 12.24 -13.93 -18.21
N GLU A 156 12.52 -13.64 -16.95
CA GLU A 156 13.87 -13.60 -16.40
C GLU A 156 14.46 -15.01 -16.21
N ALA A 157 13.73 -15.90 -15.53
CA ALA A 157 14.22 -17.22 -15.15
C ALA A 157 14.23 -18.22 -16.32
N TYR A 158 13.25 -18.12 -17.23
CA TYR A 158 13.05 -19.13 -18.27
C TYR A 158 13.13 -18.57 -19.70
N HIS A 159 13.30 -17.25 -19.87
CA HIS A 159 13.22 -16.59 -21.17
C HIS A 159 11.90 -16.86 -21.92
N ILE A 160 10.82 -17.13 -21.17
CA ILE A 160 9.50 -17.42 -21.72
C ILE A 160 8.64 -16.16 -21.67
N ASP A 161 8.07 -15.77 -22.81
CA ASP A 161 6.98 -14.79 -22.85
C ASP A 161 5.65 -15.48 -22.57
N ILE A 162 5.32 -15.65 -21.28
CA ILE A 162 4.16 -16.44 -20.86
C ILE A 162 2.83 -15.85 -21.36
N VAL A 163 2.74 -14.52 -21.52
CA VAL A 163 1.56 -13.85 -22.06
C VAL A 163 1.37 -14.21 -23.53
N GLY A 164 2.43 -14.11 -24.33
CA GLY A 164 2.42 -14.53 -25.74
C GLY A 164 2.14 -16.02 -25.89
N TYR A 165 2.74 -16.85 -25.04
CA TYR A 165 2.53 -18.30 -25.03
C TYR A 165 1.06 -18.65 -24.76
N VAL A 166 0.44 -18.13 -23.69
CA VAL A 166 -0.95 -18.45 -23.38
C VAL A 166 -1.92 -17.83 -24.40
N SER A 167 -1.64 -16.62 -24.89
CA SER A 167 -2.47 -15.99 -25.94
C SER A 167 -2.45 -16.76 -27.26
N SER A 168 -1.39 -17.52 -27.53
CA SER A 168 -1.32 -18.41 -28.71
C SER A 168 -2.12 -19.71 -28.55
N GLN A 169 -2.52 -20.04 -27.31
CA GLN A 169 -3.19 -21.30 -26.96
C GLN A 169 -4.67 -21.11 -26.61
N VAL A 170 -5.14 -19.88 -26.35
CA VAL A 170 -6.52 -19.62 -25.86
C VAL A 170 -7.10 -18.34 -26.46
N GLU A 171 -8.32 -18.40 -27.00
CA GLU A 171 -9.03 -17.29 -27.67
C GLU A 171 -9.48 -16.16 -26.72
N TYR A 172 -9.38 -16.32 -25.40
CA TYR A 172 -9.82 -15.33 -24.39
C TYR A 172 -8.77 -15.11 -23.28
N PRO A 173 -8.13 -13.92 -23.14
CA PRO A 173 -6.76 -13.89 -22.61
C PRO A 173 -6.60 -13.57 -21.13
N ARG A 174 -7.60 -13.03 -20.41
CA ARG A 174 -7.32 -12.46 -19.06
C ARG A 174 -7.72 -13.33 -17.88
N LYS A 175 -8.91 -13.94 -17.91
CA LYS A 175 -9.38 -14.79 -16.80
C LYS A 175 -8.64 -16.13 -16.74
N SER A 176 -8.21 -16.62 -17.91
CA SER A 176 -7.65 -17.94 -18.08
C SER A 176 -6.17 -18.06 -17.71
N ILE A 177 -5.37 -16.98 -17.73
CA ILE A 177 -3.90 -17.12 -17.50
C ILE A 177 -3.60 -17.47 -16.04
N CYS A 178 -4.21 -16.82 -15.05
CA CYS A 178 -3.99 -17.16 -13.64
C CYS A 178 -4.47 -18.58 -13.34
N GLU A 179 -5.65 -18.95 -13.84
CA GLU A 179 -6.19 -20.31 -13.71
C GLU A 179 -5.28 -21.34 -14.41
N ILE A 180 -4.75 -21.06 -15.60
CA ILE A 180 -3.82 -21.94 -16.32
C ILE A 180 -2.49 -22.09 -15.60
N ILE A 181 -1.93 -21.01 -15.03
CA ILE A 181 -0.67 -21.09 -14.28
C ILE A 181 -0.88 -21.93 -13.01
N PHE A 182 -2.00 -21.76 -12.31
CA PHE A 182 -2.36 -22.61 -11.17
C PHE A 182 -2.63 -24.08 -11.57
N ASP A 183 -3.35 -24.33 -12.67
CA ASP A 183 -3.77 -25.68 -13.10
C ASP A 183 -2.74 -26.46 -13.94
N LYS A 184 -1.72 -25.81 -14.53
CA LYS A 184 -0.72 -26.51 -15.36
C LYS A 184 0.66 -26.63 -14.74
N GLU A 185 1.11 -25.66 -13.96
CA GLU A 185 2.48 -25.70 -13.38
C GLU A 185 2.50 -26.40 -12.00
N ILE A 186 1.44 -26.32 -11.19
CA ILE A 186 1.41 -26.91 -9.84
C ILE A 186 0.97 -28.38 -9.84
N THR A 187 0.08 -28.80 -10.76
CA THR A 187 -0.60 -30.12 -10.65
C THR A 187 -0.11 -31.19 -11.62
N LYS A 188 0.89 -30.94 -12.48
CA LYS A 188 1.43 -31.97 -13.38
C LYS A 188 2.95 -32.09 -13.37
N GLY A 189 3.43 -32.79 -12.34
CA GLY A 189 4.27 -33.97 -12.56
C GLY A 189 5.72 -33.72 -12.96
N LYS A 190 6.51 -33.26 -11.99
CA LYS A 190 7.81 -33.80 -11.56
C LYS A 190 8.09 -33.18 -10.19
N ASP A 191 8.74 -33.91 -9.29
CA ASP A 191 8.94 -33.52 -7.89
C ASP A 191 9.58 -32.14 -7.73
N TRP A 192 8.75 -31.11 -7.60
CA TRP A 192 9.16 -29.77 -7.20
C TRP A 192 8.38 -29.47 -5.91
N ASP A 193 9.05 -29.63 -4.77
CA ASP A 193 8.49 -29.26 -3.46
C ASP A 193 8.54 -27.72 -3.34
N CYS A 194 7.67 -27.04 -4.08
CA CYS A 194 7.49 -25.60 -3.98
C CYS A 194 6.69 -25.29 -2.72
N ARG A 195 7.34 -25.27 -1.56
CA ARG A 195 6.72 -24.72 -0.34
C ARG A 195 6.75 -23.20 -0.43
N ASN A 196 5.57 -22.62 -0.61
CA ASN A 196 5.35 -21.19 -0.37
C ASN A 196 5.39 -20.95 1.15
N GLU A 197 6.58 -20.70 1.70
CA GLU A 197 6.68 -20.13 3.04
C GLU A 197 6.61 -18.61 2.92
N TYR A 198 5.50 -18.04 3.40
CA TYR A 198 5.35 -16.61 3.55
C TYR A 198 6.24 -16.16 4.71
N ASP A 199 7.33 -15.46 4.41
CA ASP A 199 8.20 -14.87 5.43
C ASP A 199 7.47 -13.68 6.09
N CYS A 200 6.94 -13.95 7.28
CA CYS A 200 6.20 -12.99 8.10
C CYS A 200 7.05 -11.79 8.53
N GLU A 201 8.38 -11.92 8.60
CA GLU A 201 9.28 -10.88 9.10
C GLU A 201 9.66 -9.88 8.00
N ASN A 202 9.78 -10.32 6.75
CA ASN A 202 10.23 -9.48 5.63
C ASN A 202 9.12 -9.13 4.62
N GLY A 203 7.93 -9.72 4.73
CA GLY A 203 6.80 -9.43 3.83
C GLY A 203 7.07 -9.78 2.35
N GLN A 204 8.02 -10.68 2.12
CA GLN A 204 8.40 -11.17 0.79
C GLN A 204 8.12 -12.67 0.70
N PHE A 205 7.61 -13.13 -0.44
CA PHE A 205 7.62 -14.55 -0.77
C PHE A 205 9.04 -14.93 -1.16
N GLN A 206 9.72 -15.74 -0.33
CA GLN A 206 10.96 -16.37 -0.70
C GLN A 206 10.66 -17.76 -1.27
N LEU A 207 11.06 -17.99 -2.52
CA LEU A 207 11.16 -19.34 -3.08
C LEU A 207 12.43 -19.99 -2.52
N SER A 208 12.31 -20.72 -1.41
CA SER A 208 13.41 -21.53 -0.89
C SER A 208 13.47 -22.87 -1.62
N TYR A 209 14.60 -23.15 -2.26
CA TYR A 209 14.89 -24.45 -2.86
C TYR A 209 15.56 -25.35 -1.81
N GLU A 210 14.86 -26.37 -1.31
CA GLU A 210 15.55 -27.53 -0.72
C GLU A 210 15.97 -28.46 -1.85
N GLY A 211 17.24 -28.41 -2.23
CA GLY A 211 17.84 -29.40 -3.11
C GLY A 211 17.86 -30.76 -2.39
N ILE A 212 17.05 -31.72 -2.85
CA ILE A 212 17.18 -33.11 -2.43
C ILE A 212 18.57 -33.59 -2.89
N ARG A 213 19.48 -33.81 -1.94
CA ARG A 213 20.66 -34.65 -2.18
C ARG A 213 20.16 -36.07 -2.43
N VAL A 214 20.52 -36.59 -3.60
CA VAL A 214 20.31 -37.98 -4.05
C VAL A 214 20.70 -38.98 -2.97
#